data_AF-A0A4Y8CN36-F1
#
_entry.id   AF-A0A4Y8CN36-F1
#
_cell.length_a   1.000
_cell.length_b   1.000
_cell.length_c   1.000
_cell.angle_alpha   90.00
_cell.angle_beta   90.00
_cell.angle_gamma   90.00
#
_symmetry.space_group_name_H-M   'P 1'
#
loop_
_entity.id
_entity.type
_entity.pdbx_description
1 polymer ?
#
loop_
_entity_poly.entity_id
_entity_poly.type
_entity_poly.pdbx_seq_one_letter_code
_entity_poly.pdbx_strand_id
1 'polypeptide(L)'
;MDSKYWIERCQQLEARIIEQDREIEDKTQQLEDADEHTKFVESDRKALQQEIKSMRIEMEIQRRNTNTLASIGVAIRVRFLEHAKSQVMGLHKSNFNTNFVRRGNDAAHRAYGAVDAAIFAGNYLTDREKRQLEGVYGLIYDGLSPQNYGNMPPRMLQAINHQGSIISLYALNNGSMSIRDKQAAGDSMDFLKNKRIELGDEVFEKDEDVARHLQRLGEFADLIIAKSRRQGALAHGASPGTPSTSYGPPQTPPFRQKHPSSPHSHCEKRPRRRESRSL
;
A
#
# COMPACT_ATOMS: atom_id res chain seq x y z
N MET A 1 92.10 -10.37 34.74
CA MET A 1 91.15 -9.64 33.87
C MET A 1 91.59 -8.19 33.82
N ASP A 2 91.48 -7.56 32.66
CA ASP A 2 92.01 -6.21 32.43
C ASP A 2 90.96 -5.14 32.79
N SER A 3 91.40 -3.96 33.25
CA SER A 3 90.52 -2.86 33.66
C SER A 3 89.66 -2.36 32.49
N LYS A 4 90.26 -2.34 31.29
CA LYS A 4 89.61 -1.94 30.03
C LYS A 4 88.35 -2.75 29.72
N TYR A 5 88.37 -4.06 29.99
CA TYR A 5 87.22 -4.95 29.75
C TYR A 5 85.99 -4.56 30.58
N TRP A 6 86.19 -4.17 31.84
CA TRP A 6 85.08 -3.75 32.70
C TRP A 6 84.49 -2.40 32.26
N ILE A 7 85.33 -1.46 31.83
CA ILE A 7 84.89 -0.16 31.29
C ILE A 7 84.05 -0.34 30.02
N GLU A 8 84.56 -1.11 29.05
CA GLU A 8 83.82 -1.43 27.82
C GLU A 8 82.51 -2.16 28.13
N ARG A 9 82.49 -3.06 29.13
CA ARG A 9 81.29 -3.76 29.54
C ARG A 9 80.24 -2.85 30.19
N CYS A 10 80.65 -1.88 31.01
CA CYS A 10 79.73 -0.87 31.55
C CYS A 10 79.13 -0.01 30.43
N GLN A 11 79.96 0.50 29.51
CA GLN A 11 79.49 1.31 28.38
C GLN A 11 78.48 0.57 27.48
N GLN A 12 78.68 -0.73 27.25
CA GLN A 12 77.72 -1.57 26.52
C GLN A 12 76.38 -1.73 27.26
N LEU A 13 76.41 -1.82 28.59
CA LEU A 13 75.20 -1.94 29.41
C LEU A 13 74.45 -0.60 29.49
N GLU A 14 75.17 0.51 29.67
CA GLU A 14 74.61 1.86 29.64
C GLU A 14 73.93 2.17 28.30
N ALA A 15 74.60 1.89 27.18
CA ALA A 15 74.03 2.06 25.85
C ALA A 15 72.75 1.22 25.64
N ARG A 16 72.74 -0.02 26.16
CA ARG A 16 71.58 -0.91 26.08
C ARG A 16 70.43 -0.48 26.97
N ILE A 17 70.70 0.08 28.15
CA ILE A 17 69.66 0.67 29.01
C ILE A 17 68.99 1.84 28.27
N ILE A 18 69.78 2.75 27.70
CA ILE A 18 69.26 3.90 26.93
C ILE A 18 68.42 3.45 25.71
N GLU A 19 68.82 2.37 25.03
CA GLU A 19 68.04 1.78 23.93
C GLU A 19 66.71 1.17 24.43
N GLN A 20 66.73 0.46 25.55
CA GLN A 20 65.53 -0.12 26.15
C GLN A 20 64.56 0.93 26.71
N ASP A 21 65.07 2.01 27.31
CA ASP A 21 64.26 3.12 27.81
C ASP A 21 63.49 3.80 26.67
N ARG A 22 64.14 4.02 25.51
CA ARG A 22 63.47 4.52 24.29
C ARG A 22 62.44 3.55 23.74
N GLU A 23 62.76 2.25 23.70
CA GLU A 23 61.81 1.22 23.24
C GLU A 23 60.56 1.14 24.14
N ILE A 24 60.72 1.41 25.45
CA ILE A 24 59.62 1.51 26.41
C ILE A 24 58.80 2.78 26.17
N GLU A 25 59.44 3.93 25.93
CA GLU A 25 58.78 5.21 25.65
C GLU A 25 57.93 5.11 24.36
N ASP A 26 58.51 4.65 23.24
CA ASP A 26 57.81 4.46 21.96
C ASP A 26 56.60 3.52 22.08
N LYS A 27 56.75 2.39 22.81
CA LYS A 27 55.64 1.44 23.02
C LYS A 27 54.57 1.99 23.96
N THR A 28 54.93 2.83 24.91
CA THR A 28 53.97 3.49 25.80
C THR A 28 53.11 4.46 25.01
N GLN A 29 53.71 5.29 24.14
CA GLN A 29 52.97 6.17 23.24
C GLN A 29 52.03 5.39 22.30
N GLN A 30 52.50 4.30 21.70
CA GLN A 30 51.66 3.45 20.83
C GLN A 30 50.46 2.84 21.56
N LEU A 31 50.58 2.55 22.86
CA LEU A 31 49.46 2.06 23.68
C LEU A 31 48.47 3.17 24.02
N GLU A 32 48.94 4.40 24.28
CA GLU A 32 48.08 5.56 24.51
C GLU A 32 47.29 5.92 23.23
N ASP A 33 47.96 6.03 22.08
CA ASP A 33 47.32 6.27 20.77
C ASP A 33 46.26 5.21 20.44
N ALA A 34 46.54 3.94 20.76
CA ALA A 34 45.61 2.82 20.54
C ALA A 34 44.39 2.87 21.48
N ASP A 35 44.56 3.31 22.72
CA ASP A 35 43.47 3.52 23.68
C ASP A 35 42.60 4.73 23.30
N GLU A 36 43.20 5.83 22.84
CA GLU A 36 42.47 6.97 22.27
C GLU A 36 41.64 6.58 21.04
N HIS A 37 42.25 5.87 20.09
CA HIS A 37 41.53 5.34 18.92
C HIS A 37 40.39 4.38 19.33
N THR A 38 40.61 3.54 20.35
CA THR A 38 39.57 2.64 20.87
C THR A 38 38.41 3.42 21.48
N LYS A 39 38.68 4.46 22.28
CA LYS A 39 37.66 5.37 22.84
C LYS A 39 36.87 6.09 21.74
N PHE A 40 37.54 6.54 20.68
CA PHE A 40 36.91 7.18 19.53
C PHE A 40 35.93 6.22 18.81
N VAL A 41 36.40 5.03 18.42
CA VAL A 41 35.57 4.00 17.78
C VAL A 41 34.41 3.54 18.68
N GLU A 42 34.62 3.48 19.99
CA GLU A 42 33.56 3.24 20.96
C GLU A 42 32.48 4.33 20.96
N SER A 43 32.87 5.61 20.87
CA SER A 43 31.92 6.73 20.81
C SER A 43 31.12 6.74 19.52
N ASP A 44 31.76 6.52 18.37
CA ASP A 44 31.09 6.39 17.06
C ASP A 44 30.12 5.21 17.05
N ARG A 45 30.54 4.06 17.59
CA ARG A 45 29.66 2.88 17.73
C ARG A 45 28.43 3.19 18.59
N LYS A 46 28.58 3.96 19.68
CA LYS A 46 27.46 4.39 20.54
C LYS A 46 26.54 5.36 19.80
N ALA A 47 27.08 6.30 19.02
CA ALA A 47 26.31 7.22 18.20
C ALA A 47 25.48 6.48 17.13
N LEU A 48 26.10 5.60 16.36
CA LEU A 48 25.44 4.76 15.34
C LEU A 48 24.35 3.86 15.94
N GLN A 49 24.59 3.27 17.11
CA GLN A 49 23.58 2.48 17.82
C GLN A 49 22.35 3.32 18.22
N GLN A 50 22.57 4.56 18.65
CA GLN A 50 21.50 5.49 19.00
C GLN A 50 20.73 5.96 17.75
N GLU A 51 21.41 6.20 16.64
CA GLU A 51 20.79 6.53 15.35
C GLU A 51 19.90 5.39 14.84
N ILE A 52 20.41 4.15 14.83
CA ILE A 52 19.63 2.95 14.48
C ILE A 52 18.40 2.80 15.39
N LYS A 53 18.51 3.12 16.67
CA LYS A 53 17.40 3.09 17.62
C LYS A 53 16.34 4.14 17.29
N SER A 54 16.74 5.37 16.98
CA SER A 54 15.85 6.46 16.57
C SER A 54 15.11 6.12 15.27
N MET A 55 15.83 5.66 14.24
CA MET A 55 15.24 5.23 12.96
C MET A 55 14.20 4.12 13.16
N ARG A 56 14.47 3.12 14.02
CA ARG A 56 13.50 2.05 14.32
C ARG A 56 12.21 2.57 14.97
N ILE A 57 12.32 3.54 15.88
CA ILE A 57 11.15 4.17 16.52
C ILE A 57 10.33 4.94 15.48
N GLU A 58 10.98 5.74 14.63
CA GLU A 58 10.31 6.49 13.58
C GLU A 58 9.62 5.57 12.55
N MET A 59 10.29 4.52 12.09
CA MET A 59 9.70 3.49 11.22
C MET A 59 8.46 2.84 11.87
N GLU A 60 8.47 2.60 13.19
CA GLU A 60 7.32 2.01 13.87
C GLU A 60 6.15 3.02 13.99
N ILE A 61 6.43 4.30 14.25
CA ILE A 61 5.42 5.37 14.24
C ILE A 61 4.80 5.48 12.84
N GLN A 62 5.61 5.56 11.78
CA GLN A 62 5.15 5.58 10.40
C GLN A 62 4.28 4.34 10.09
N ARG A 63 4.70 3.14 10.51
CA ARG A 63 3.93 1.89 10.33
C ARG A 63 2.58 1.91 11.06
N ARG A 64 2.51 2.48 12.27
CA ARG A 64 1.25 2.63 13.03
C ARG A 64 0.31 3.64 12.36
N ASN A 65 0.86 4.75 11.87
CA ASN A 65 0.10 5.78 11.16
C ASN A 65 -0.45 5.24 9.83
N THR A 66 0.39 4.54 9.03
CA THR A 66 -0.04 3.90 7.78
C THR A 66 -1.12 2.86 8.02
N ASN A 67 -0.99 2.02 9.05
CA ASN A 67 -2.01 1.03 9.39
C ASN A 67 -3.35 1.68 9.79
N THR A 68 -3.29 2.78 10.55
CA THR A 68 -4.50 3.50 11.00
C THR A 68 -5.24 4.13 9.82
N LEU A 69 -4.52 4.83 8.94
CA LEU A 69 -5.08 5.48 7.75
C LEU A 69 -5.63 4.45 6.76
N ALA A 70 -4.91 3.34 6.52
CA ALA A 70 -5.38 2.24 5.69
C ALA A 70 -6.67 1.59 6.23
N SER A 71 -6.77 1.41 7.56
CA SER A 71 -7.98 0.88 8.23
C SER A 71 -9.18 1.82 8.06
N ILE A 72 -8.97 3.13 8.19
CA ILE A 72 -9.98 4.17 7.90
C ILE A 72 -10.46 4.05 6.45
N GLY A 73 -9.54 3.92 5.49
CA GLY A 73 -9.87 3.76 4.07
C GLY A 73 -10.78 2.57 3.78
N VAL A 74 -10.52 1.40 4.39
CA VAL A 74 -11.41 0.22 4.20
C VAL A 74 -12.77 0.43 4.85
N ALA A 75 -12.83 0.98 6.07
CA ALA A 75 -14.10 1.27 6.74
C ALA A 75 -14.98 2.23 5.90
N ILE A 76 -14.35 3.15 5.19
CA ILE A 76 -14.99 4.10 4.27
C ILE A 76 -15.50 3.40 3.00
N ARG A 77 -14.69 2.54 2.35
CA ARG A 77 -15.18 1.72 1.21
C ARG A 77 -16.38 0.87 1.60
N VAL A 78 -16.34 0.23 2.77
CA VAL A 78 -17.47 -0.54 3.31
C VAL A 78 -18.71 0.35 3.47
N ARG A 79 -18.59 1.50 4.15
CA ARG A 79 -19.71 2.42 4.40
C ARG A 79 -20.31 3.02 3.13
N PHE A 80 -19.49 3.52 2.21
CA PHE A 80 -20.01 4.08 0.95
C PHE A 80 -20.64 3.02 0.06
N LEU A 81 -20.11 1.79 0.07
CA LEU A 81 -20.72 0.68 -0.63
C LEU A 81 -22.07 0.28 0.00
N GLU A 82 -22.19 0.26 1.33
CA GLU A 82 -23.49 0.07 2.01
C GLU A 82 -24.50 1.17 1.66
N HIS A 83 -24.06 2.43 1.62
CA HIS A 83 -24.91 3.59 1.33
C HIS A 83 -25.36 3.64 -0.13
N ALA A 84 -24.47 3.41 -1.09
CA ALA A 84 -24.82 3.32 -2.51
C ALA A 84 -25.82 2.18 -2.77
N LYS A 85 -25.68 1.06 -2.04
CA LYS A 85 -26.61 -0.08 -2.11
C LYS A 85 -28.01 0.25 -1.57
N SER A 86 -28.12 0.97 -0.46
CA SER A 86 -29.43 1.36 0.08
C SER A 86 -30.14 2.35 -0.83
N GLN A 87 -29.41 3.34 -1.39
CA GLN A 87 -30.00 4.35 -2.28
C GLN A 87 -30.40 3.81 -3.66
N VAL A 88 -29.53 3.05 -4.34
CA VAL A 88 -29.80 2.59 -5.72
C VAL A 88 -30.85 1.47 -5.77
N MET A 89 -30.96 0.65 -4.72
CA MET A 89 -31.79 -0.56 -4.75
C MET A 89 -32.95 -0.56 -3.74
N GLY A 90 -33.03 0.42 -2.83
CA GLY A 90 -34.07 0.45 -1.78
C GLY A 90 -34.02 -0.73 -0.81
N LEU A 91 -32.91 -1.48 -0.77
CA LEU A 91 -32.79 -2.73 -0.02
C LEU A 91 -32.39 -2.49 1.43
N HIS A 92 -33.21 -2.99 2.36
CA HIS A 92 -32.87 -3.09 3.78
C HIS A 92 -31.81 -4.18 4.02
N LYS A 93 -30.94 -4.00 5.05
CA LYS A 93 -29.81 -4.91 5.34
C LYS A 93 -30.19 -6.39 5.53
N SER A 94 -31.44 -6.66 5.90
CA SER A 94 -31.99 -8.01 6.07
C SER A 94 -32.15 -8.80 4.76
N ASN A 95 -32.15 -8.14 3.60
CA ASN A 95 -32.57 -8.75 2.33
C ASN A 95 -31.38 -9.10 1.40
N PHE A 96 -30.17 -9.15 1.95
CA PHE A 96 -28.94 -9.36 1.18
C PHE A 96 -28.66 -10.85 0.94
N ASN A 97 -28.71 -11.31 -0.32
CA ASN A 97 -28.37 -12.69 -0.66
C ASN A 97 -26.84 -12.96 -0.62
N THR A 98 -26.44 -14.23 -0.58
CA THR A 98 -25.04 -14.65 -0.41
C THR A 98 -24.11 -14.11 -1.50
N ASN A 99 -24.58 -14.05 -2.76
CA ASN A 99 -23.81 -13.49 -3.89
C ASN A 99 -23.70 -11.95 -3.82
N PHE A 100 -24.66 -11.28 -3.18
CA PHE A 100 -24.66 -9.84 -2.93
C PHE A 100 -23.71 -9.48 -1.78
N VAL A 101 -23.72 -10.24 -0.69
CA VAL A 101 -22.74 -10.11 0.41
C VAL A 101 -21.33 -10.40 -0.10
N ARG A 102 -21.13 -11.46 -0.90
CA ARG A 102 -19.84 -11.77 -1.54
C ARG A 102 -19.30 -10.60 -2.35
N ARG A 103 -20.10 -10.03 -3.28
CA ARG A 103 -19.69 -8.83 -4.05
C ARG A 103 -19.41 -7.61 -3.17
N GLY A 104 -20.10 -7.48 -2.04
CA GLY A 104 -19.80 -6.48 -1.01
C GLY A 104 -18.42 -6.66 -0.40
N ASN A 105 -18.11 -7.88 0.03
CA ASN A 105 -16.81 -8.23 0.56
C ASN A 105 -15.71 -8.09 -0.49
N ASP A 106 -15.92 -8.52 -1.74
CA ASP A 106 -14.94 -8.36 -2.82
C ASP A 106 -14.54 -6.88 -3.03
N ALA A 107 -15.51 -5.96 -3.08
CA ALA A 107 -15.26 -4.52 -3.22
C ALA A 107 -14.75 -3.82 -1.95
N ALA A 108 -14.95 -4.40 -0.76
CA ALA A 108 -14.31 -3.93 0.47
C ALA A 108 -12.82 -4.34 0.53
N HIS A 109 -12.50 -5.56 0.05
CA HIS A 109 -11.18 -6.15 0.15
C HIS A 109 -10.25 -5.82 -1.04
N ARG A 110 -10.77 -5.60 -2.26
CA ARG A 110 -10.00 -5.08 -3.40
C ARG A 110 -10.08 -3.55 -3.44
N ALA A 111 -8.94 -2.88 -3.50
CA ALA A 111 -8.84 -1.46 -3.75
C ALA A 111 -9.17 -1.15 -5.22
N TYR A 112 -9.82 -0.01 -5.46
CA TYR A 112 -10.29 0.46 -6.77
C TYR A 112 -10.16 1.99 -6.82
N GLY A 113 -8.95 2.49 -7.10
CA GLY A 113 -8.61 3.90 -6.96
C GLY A 113 -9.45 4.85 -7.81
N ALA A 114 -9.95 4.42 -8.97
CA ALA A 114 -10.87 5.22 -9.78
C ALA A 114 -12.25 5.39 -9.12
N VAL A 115 -12.75 4.36 -8.43
CA VAL A 115 -14.02 4.42 -7.69
C VAL A 115 -13.84 5.24 -6.41
N ASP A 116 -12.76 5.00 -5.67
CA ASP A 116 -12.42 5.76 -4.47
C ASP A 116 -12.17 7.25 -4.79
N ALA A 117 -11.58 7.57 -5.95
CA ALA A 117 -11.39 8.95 -6.41
C ALA A 117 -12.72 9.66 -6.73
N ALA A 118 -13.67 8.94 -7.34
CA ALA A 118 -14.98 9.49 -7.67
C ALA A 118 -15.77 9.97 -6.43
N ILE A 119 -15.48 9.43 -5.24
CA ILE A 119 -16.08 9.89 -3.97
C ILE A 119 -15.75 11.36 -3.71
N PHE A 120 -14.55 11.83 -4.06
CA PHE A 120 -14.11 13.21 -3.87
C PHE A 120 -14.80 14.19 -4.83
N ALA A 121 -15.17 13.73 -6.03
CA ALA A 121 -15.87 14.51 -7.04
C ALA A 121 -17.40 14.51 -6.87
N GLY A 122 -17.98 13.43 -6.35
CA GLY A 122 -19.44 13.22 -6.29
C GLY A 122 -20.21 13.99 -5.20
N ASN A 123 -19.61 15.02 -4.58
CA ASN A 123 -20.20 15.81 -3.48
C ASN A 123 -20.68 14.98 -2.27
N TYR A 124 -20.12 13.79 -2.05
CA TYR A 124 -20.44 12.91 -0.92
C TYR A 124 -19.69 13.24 0.39
N LEU A 125 -18.78 14.21 0.35
CA LEU A 125 -17.86 14.56 1.44
C LEU A 125 -17.88 16.08 1.69
N THR A 126 -17.86 16.48 2.96
CA THR A 126 -17.57 17.87 3.36
C THR A 126 -16.10 18.22 3.10
N ASP A 127 -15.77 19.51 3.02
CA ASP A 127 -14.38 19.96 2.77
C ASP A 127 -13.42 19.67 3.94
N ARG A 128 -13.97 19.32 5.12
CA ARG A 128 -13.18 18.77 6.23
C ARG A 128 -12.82 17.31 5.97
N GLU A 129 -13.79 16.51 5.57
CA GLU A 129 -13.59 15.08 5.26
C GLU A 129 -12.70 14.92 4.03
N LYS A 130 -12.92 15.67 2.94
CA LYS A 130 -12.05 15.64 1.74
C LYS A 130 -10.57 15.79 2.12
N ARG A 131 -10.21 16.80 2.91
CA ARG A 131 -8.82 17.04 3.36
C ARG A 131 -8.25 15.90 4.21
N GLN A 132 -9.06 15.27 5.06
CA GLN A 132 -8.61 14.12 5.86
C GLN A 132 -8.46 12.85 5.02
N LEU A 133 -9.34 12.64 4.05
CA LEU A 133 -9.37 11.44 3.23
C LEU A 133 -8.41 11.49 2.04
N GLU A 134 -8.00 12.67 1.58
CA GLU A 134 -6.99 12.81 0.52
C GLU A 134 -5.64 12.24 0.95
N GLY A 135 -5.23 12.45 2.21
CA GLY A 135 -4.05 11.80 2.79
C GLY A 135 -4.19 10.28 2.93
N VAL A 136 -5.39 9.77 3.28
CA VAL A 136 -5.68 8.33 3.30
C VAL A 136 -5.62 7.74 1.89
N TYR A 137 -6.14 8.46 0.90
CA TYR A 137 -6.15 8.06 -0.51
C TYR A 137 -4.73 7.93 -1.05
N GLY A 138 -3.90 8.97 -0.86
CA GLY A 138 -2.48 8.91 -1.25
C GLY A 138 -1.72 7.77 -0.57
N LEU A 139 -2.03 7.45 0.69
CA LEU A 139 -1.39 6.34 1.40
C LEU A 139 -1.72 4.95 0.81
N ILE A 140 -2.92 4.80 0.24
CA ILE A 140 -3.38 3.54 -0.38
C ILE A 140 -2.95 3.47 -1.84
N TYR A 141 -2.94 4.60 -2.54
CA TYR A 141 -2.71 4.71 -3.99
C TYR A 141 -1.38 5.39 -4.33
N ASP A 142 -0.34 5.05 -3.57
CA ASP A 142 1.08 5.34 -3.88
C ASP A 142 1.42 6.84 -4.08
N GLY A 143 0.95 7.67 -3.16
CA GLY A 143 1.18 9.11 -3.14
C GLY A 143 0.29 9.93 -4.08
N LEU A 144 -0.57 9.28 -4.87
CA LEU A 144 -1.45 9.98 -5.81
C LEU A 144 -2.58 10.73 -5.10
N SER A 145 -2.93 11.90 -5.65
CA SER A 145 -4.18 12.57 -5.31
C SER A 145 -5.34 11.99 -6.11
N PRO A 146 -6.59 12.07 -5.62
CA PRO A 146 -7.78 11.58 -6.33
C PRO A 146 -7.91 12.10 -7.78
N GLN A 147 -7.52 13.35 -8.03
CA GLN A 147 -7.64 14.01 -9.33
C GLN A 147 -6.56 13.54 -10.31
N ASN A 148 -5.38 13.15 -9.80
CA ASN A 148 -4.25 12.70 -10.60
C ASN A 148 -4.23 11.19 -10.85
N TYR A 149 -5.10 10.42 -10.19
CA TYR A 149 -5.12 8.97 -10.30
C TYR A 149 -5.22 8.51 -11.77
N GLY A 150 -6.15 9.06 -12.55
CA GLY A 150 -6.36 8.72 -13.95
C GLY A 150 -5.23 9.06 -14.93
N ASN A 151 -4.17 9.73 -14.48
CA ASN A 151 -3.02 10.12 -15.31
C ASN A 151 -1.96 9.01 -15.41
N MET A 152 -2.13 7.89 -14.71
CA MET A 152 -1.24 6.73 -14.78
C MET A 152 -1.64 5.77 -15.92
N PRO A 153 -0.68 5.06 -16.54
CA PRO A 153 -0.99 4.10 -17.60
C PRO A 153 -1.71 2.85 -17.04
N PRO A 154 -2.53 2.13 -17.83
CA PRO A 154 -3.43 1.07 -17.36
C PRO A 154 -2.81 -0.03 -16.48
N ARG A 155 -1.64 -0.56 -16.83
CA ARG A 155 -0.92 -1.57 -16.02
C ARG A 155 -0.40 -0.99 -14.71
N MET A 156 0.00 0.29 -14.69
CA MET A 156 0.43 0.95 -13.45
C MET A 156 -0.78 1.22 -12.54
N LEU A 157 -1.93 1.63 -13.09
CA LEU A 157 -3.20 1.70 -12.36
C LEU A 157 -3.58 0.35 -11.73
N GLN A 158 -3.40 -0.74 -12.47
CA GLN A 158 -3.65 -2.09 -11.98
C GLN A 158 -2.66 -2.48 -10.87
N ALA A 159 -1.37 -2.17 -11.02
CA ALA A 159 -0.35 -2.39 -9.98
C ALA A 159 -0.69 -1.63 -8.69
N ILE A 160 -1.05 -0.36 -8.82
CA ILE A 160 -1.47 0.52 -7.72
C ILE A 160 -2.73 -0.03 -7.01
N ASN A 161 -3.70 -0.60 -7.74
CA ASN A 161 -4.87 -1.25 -7.13
C ASN A 161 -4.51 -2.53 -6.37
N HIS A 162 -3.62 -3.36 -6.92
CA HIS A 162 -3.14 -4.57 -6.24
C HIS A 162 -2.36 -4.20 -4.97
N GLN A 163 -1.43 -3.24 -5.06
CA GLN A 163 -0.68 -2.73 -3.92
C GLN A 163 -1.58 -2.08 -2.86
N GLY A 164 -2.55 -1.26 -3.27
CA GLY A 164 -3.53 -0.65 -2.38
C GLY A 164 -4.39 -1.70 -1.65
N SER A 165 -4.70 -2.82 -2.30
CA SER A 165 -5.36 -3.97 -1.66
C SER A 165 -4.46 -4.61 -0.60
N ILE A 166 -3.17 -4.82 -0.91
CA ILE A 166 -2.20 -5.38 0.02
C ILE A 166 -2.00 -4.46 1.25
N ILE A 167 -1.77 -3.17 1.04
CA ILE A 167 -1.61 -2.17 2.12
C ILE A 167 -2.86 -2.15 3.01
N SER A 168 -4.05 -2.02 2.40
CA SER A 168 -5.34 -1.96 3.10
C SER A 168 -5.59 -3.16 4.00
N LEU A 169 -5.34 -4.37 3.48
CA LEU A 169 -5.64 -5.62 4.18
C LEU A 169 -4.53 -6.05 5.15
N TYR A 170 -3.29 -5.65 4.89
CA TYR A 170 -2.18 -5.87 5.82
C TYR A 170 -2.41 -5.11 7.12
N ALA A 171 -2.91 -3.87 7.01
CA ALA A 171 -3.28 -3.04 8.14
C ALA A 171 -4.41 -3.67 8.98
N LEU A 172 -5.53 -4.04 8.34
CA LEU A 172 -6.69 -4.60 9.05
C LEU A 172 -6.42 -5.95 9.73
N ASN A 173 -5.66 -6.83 9.08
CA ASN A 173 -5.47 -8.20 9.56
C ASN A 173 -4.23 -8.34 10.47
N ASN A 174 -3.81 -7.26 11.15
CA ASN A 174 -2.63 -7.23 12.03
C ASN A 174 -1.36 -7.80 11.38
N GLY A 175 -1.17 -7.55 10.08
CA GLY A 175 -0.06 -8.08 9.30
C GLY A 175 -0.14 -9.57 9.00
N SER A 176 -1.33 -10.10 8.68
CA SER A 176 -1.53 -11.55 8.44
C SER A 176 -0.79 -12.12 7.23
N MET A 177 -0.26 -11.31 6.32
CA MET A 177 0.66 -11.73 5.25
C MET A 177 2.07 -11.91 5.82
N SER A 178 2.83 -12.93 5.36
CA SER A 178 4.19 -13.12 5.86
C SER A 178 5.09 -11.93 5.51
N ILE A 179 6.12 -11.67 6.33
CA ILE A 179 7.09 -10.60 6.05
C ILE A 179 7.76 -10.81 4.68
N ARG A 180 8.01 -12.08 4.30
CA ARG A 180 8.57 -12.45 3.00
C ARG A 180 7.64 -12.08 1.84
N ASP A 181 6.36 -12.41 1.94
CA ASP A 181 5.39 -12.11 0.87
C ASP A 181 5.17 -10.61 0.75
N LYS A 182 5.13 -9.89 1.88
CA LYS A 182 5.05 -8.43 1.89
C LYS A 182 6.28 -7.79 1.22
N GLN A 183 7.48 -8.29 1.52
CA GLN A 183 8.71 -7.79 0.89
C GLN A 183 8.67 -8.05 -0.62
N ALA A 184 8.38 -9.28 -1.04
CA ALA A 184 8.32 -9.64 -2.46
C ALA A 184 7.23 -8.88 -3.25
N ALA A 185 6.12 -8.49 -2.60
CA ALA A 185 5.14 -7.58 -3.18
C ALA A 185 5.70 -6.15 -3.33
N GLY A 186 6.41 -5.64 -2.31
CA GLY A 186 7.15 -4.38 -2.37
C GLY A 186 8.17 -4.36 -3.51
N ASP A 187 9.06 -5.35 -3.56
CA ASP A 187 10.08 -5.51 -4.60
C ASP A 187 9.44 -5.55 -6.02
N SER A 188 8.26 -6.18 -6.14
CA SER A 188 7.52 -6.22 -7.40
C SER A 188 6.92 -4.87 -7.78
N MET A 189 6.42 -4.10 -6.81
CA MET A 189 5.90 -2.76 -7.02
C MET A 189 7.02 -1.76 -7.37
N ASP A 190 8.16 -1.82 -6.67
CA ASP A 190 9.29 -0.93 -6.92
C ASP A 190 9.94 -1.20 -8.28
N PHE A 191 10.00 -2.46 -8.72
CA PHE A 191 10.36 -2.81 -10.09
C PHE A 191 9.44 -2.10 -11.10
N LEU A 192 8.11 -2.17 -10.93
CA LEU A 192 7.14 -1.56 -11.85
C LEU A 192 7.29 -0.02 -11.90
N LYS A 193 7.52 0.63 -10.76
CA LYS A 193 7.81 2.08 -10.71
C LYS A 193 9.05 2.45 -11.51
N ASN A 194 10.17 1.76 -11.24
CA ASN A 194 11.44 2.03 -11.87
C ASN A 194 11.37 1.76 -13.38
N LYS A 195 10.73 0.66 -13.78
CA LYS A 195 10.58 0.27 -15.19
C LYS A 195 9.68 1.24 -15.97
N ARG A 196 8.66 1.83 -15.33
CA ARG A 196 7.86 2.90 -15.94
C ARG A 196 8.70 4.16 -16.20
N ILE A 197 9.54 4.56 -15.24
CA ILE A 197 10.42 5.73 -15.37
C ILE A 197 11.47 5.51 -16.47
N GLU A 198 12.00 4.28 -16.56
CA GLU A 198 12.99 3.87 -17.58
C GLU A 198 12.41 3.87 -19.01
N LEU A 199 11.22 3.29 -19.20
CA LEU A 199 10.66 3.01 -20.53
C LEU A 199 9.67 4.06 -21.06
N GLY A 200 9.04 4.84 -20.18
CA GLY A 200 7.88 5.65 -20.51
C GLY A 200 6.61 4.82 -20.74
N ASP A 201 5.46 5.51 -20.73
CA ASP A 201 4.14 4.87 -20.61
C ASP A 201 3.80 3.90 -21.76
N GLU A 202 4.08 4.26 -23.02
CA GLU A 202 3.71 3.41 -24.18
C GLU A 202 4.46 2.09 -24.27
N VAL A 203 5.72 2.08 -23.84
CA VAL A 203 6.59 0.89 -23.89
C VAL A 203 6.35 0.04 -22.65
N PHE A 204 6.18 0.66 -21.49
CA PHE A 204 5.76 0.00 -20.24
C PHE A 204 4.46 -0.82 -20.41
N GLU A 205 3.47 -0.30 -21.14
CA GLU A 205 2.22 -1.02 -21.42
C GLU A 205 2.38 -2.29 -22.29
N LYS A 206 3.53 -2.48 -22.94
CA LYS A 206 3.80 -3.61 -23.84
C LYS A 206 4.90 -4.55 -23.32
N ASP A 207 5.63 -4.14 -22.28
CA ASP A 207 6.77 -4.88 -21.74
C ASP A 207 6.36 -6.20 -21.03
N GLU A 208 7.07 -7.28 -21.29
CA GLU A 208 6.75 -8.63 -20.77
C GLU A 208 7.19 -8.83 -19.31
N ASP A 209 8.23 -8.15 -18.85
CA ASP A 209 8.67 -8.21 -17.45
C ASP A 209 7.72 -7.38 -16.57
N VAL A 210 7.21 -6.25 -17.07
CA VAL A 210 6.10 -5.50 -16.48
C VAL A 210 4.86 -6.38 -16.34
N ALA A 211 4.48 -7.13 -17.37
CA ALA A 211 3.34 -8.05 -17.29
C ALA A 211 3.54 -9.12 -16.21
N ARG A 212 4.75 -9.73 -16.15
CA ARG A 212 5.11 -10.75 -15.15
C ARG A 212 5.09 -10.22 -13.71
N HIS A 213 5.66 -9.04 -13.47
CA HIS A 213 5.68 -8.40 -12.16
C HIS A 213 4.28 -7.93 -11.73
N LEU A 214 3.47 -7.43 -12.66
CA LEU A 214 2.08 -7.07 -12.41
C LEU A 214 1.22 -8.28 -12.03
N GLN A 215 1.38 -9.41 -12.74
CA GLN A 215 0.70 -10.67 -12.40
C GLN A 215 1.09 -11.11 -10.97
N ARG A 216 2.39 -11.16 -10.67
CA ARG A 216 2.90 -11.55 -9.35
C ARG A 216 2.36 -10.67 -8.22
N LEU A 217 2.26 -9.35 -8.45
CA LEU A 217 1.67 -8.42 -7.49
C LEU A 217 0.17 -8.69 -7.29
N GLY A 218 -0.55 -9.06 -8.36
CA GLY A 218 -1.94 -9.50 -8.29
C GLY A 218 -2.13 -10.81 -7.51
N GLU A 219 -1.23 -11.77 -7.66
CA GLU A 219 -1.23 -13.03 -6.89
C GLU A 219 -1.06 -12.77 -5.38
N PHE A 220 -0.17 -11.85 -5.00
CA PHE A 220 -0.03 -11.42 -3.61
C PHE A 220 -1.29 -10.71 -3.07
N ALA A 221 -1.93 -9.87 -3.88
CA ALA A 221 -3.21 -9.24 -3.52
C ALA A 221 -4.30 -10.28 -3.29
N ASP A 222 -4.47 -11.24 -4.21
CA ASP A 222 -5.48 -12.30 -4.08
C ASP A 222 -5.21 -13.24 -2.90
N LEU A 223 -3.94 -13.50 -2.56
CA LEU A 223 -3.56 -14.28 -1.38
C LEU A 223 -3.98 -13.60 -0.06
N ILE A 224 -3.71 -12.30 0.10
CA ILE A 224 -4.10 -11.57 1.33
C ILE A 224 -5.62 -11.33 1.39
N ILE A 225 -6.27 -11.11 0.24
CA ILE A 225 -7.73 -11.07 0.13
C ILE A 225 -8.36 -12.40 0.58
N ALA A 226 -7.86 -13.54 0.09
CA ALA A 226 -8.35 -14.86 0.47
C ALA A 226 -8.08 -15.20 1.95
N LYS A 227 -7.02 -14.65 2.55
CA LYS A 227 -6.77 -14.78 4.00
C LYS A 227 -7.75 -13.93 4.82
N SER A 228 -7.94 -12.66 4.45
CA SER A 228 -8.90 -11.74 5.07
C SER A 228 -10.32 -12.30 5.06
N ARG A 229 -10.77 -12.84 3.90
CA ARG A 229 -12.08 -13.49 3.76
C ARG A 229 -12.23 -14.69 4.71
N ARG A 230 -11.20 -15.53 4.86
CA ARG A 230 -11.23 -16.68 5.78
C ARG A 230 -11.30 -16.24 7.25
N GLN A 231 -10.61 -15.17 7.63
CA GLN A 231 -10.67 -14.62 8.99
C GLN A 231 -12.06 -14.04 9.31
N GLY A 232 -12.64 -13.26 8.40
CA GLY A 232 -14.02 -12.75 8.55
C GLY A 232 -15.10 -13.85 8.53
N ALA A 233 -14.89 -14.90 7.73
CA ALA A 233 -15.78 -16.07 7.66
C ALA A 233 -15.82 -16.84 8.99
N LEU A 234 -14.65 -17.06 9.62
CA LEU A 234 -14.53 -17.68 10.94
C LEU A 234 -15.14 -16.82 12.06
N ALA A 235 -15.01 -15.49 11.99
CA ALA A 235 -15.60 -14.56 12.96
C ALA A 235 -17.15 -14.49 12.90
N HIS A 236 -17.75 -14.92 11.79
CA HIS A 236 -19.20 -14.85 11.55
C HIS A 236 -19.86 -16.21 11.25
N GLY A 237 -19.16 -17.33 11.46
CA GLY A 237 -19.73 -18.68 11.38
C GLY A 237 -20.16 -19.15 9.98
N ALA A 238 -19.61 -18.56 8.91
CA ALA A 238 -19.96 -18.90 7.53
C ALA A 238 -18.81 -19.62 6.80
N SER A 239 -19.12 -20.56 5.90
CA SER A 239 -18.08 -21.27 5.13
C SER A 239 -17.41 -20.38 4.07
N PRO A 240 -16.07 -20.45 3.89
CA PRO A 240 -15.37 -19.66 2.89
C PRO A 240 -15.58 -20.23 1.48
N GLY A 241 -16.35 -19.51 0.65
CA GLY A 241 -16.50 -19.81 -0.77
C GLY A 241 -15.23 -19.56 -1.59
N THR A 242 -15.09 -20.28 -2.71
CA THR A 242 -13.92 -20.22 -3.60
C THR A 242 -13.65 -18.81 -4.18
N PRO A 243 -12.37 -18.45 -4.40
CA PRO A 243 -12.02 -17.22 -5.10
C PRO A 243 -12.43 -17.30 -6.59
N SER A 244 -13.00 -16.22 -7.12
CA SER A 244 -13.31 -16.06 -8.55
C SER A 244 -12.29 -15.13 -9.19
N THR A 245 -11.59 -15.62 -10.21
CA THR A 245 -10.56 -14.89 -10.98
C THR A 245 -11.14 -13.94 -12.03
N SER A 246 -12.46 -13.88 -12.20
CA SER A 246 -13.14 -13.06 -13.20
C SER A 246 -13.97 -11.93 -12.57
N TYR A 247 -13.44 -10.70 -12.63
CA TYR A 247 -14.22 -9.49 -12.92
C TYR A 247 -13.29 -8.30 -13.24
N GLY A 248 -13.45 -7.71 -14.43
CA GLY A 248 -12.91 -6.39 -14.77
C GLY A 248 -13.85 -5.25 -14.32
N PRO A 249 -13.64 -3.99 -14.76
CA PRO A 249 -14.54 -2.89 -14.42
C PRO A 249 -15.98 -3.17 -14.89
N PRO A 250 -17.01 -2.59 -14.25
CA PRO A 250 -18.39 -2.76 -14.65
C PRO A 250 -18.60 -2.23 -16.07
N GLN A 251 -18.85 -3.15 -17.03
CA GLN A 251 -19.25 -2.75 -18.37
C GLN A 251 -20.55 -1.96 -18.28
N THR A 252 -20.57 -0.78 -18.88
CA THR A 252 -21.78 0.00 -19.09
C THR A 252 -22.77 -0.84 -19.90
N PRO A 253 -24.03 -0.98 -19.45
CA PRO A 253 -25.08 -1.50 -20.33
C PRO A 253 -25.15 -0.61 -21.57
N PRO A 254 -25.35 -1.17 -22.78
CA PRO A 254 -25.48 -0.35 -23.98
C PRO A 254 -26.63 0.66 -23.77
N PHE A 255 -26.31 1.94 -24.00
CA PHE A 255 -27.27 3.04 -23.91
C PHE A 255 -28.49 2.70 -24.76
N ARG A 256 -29.62 2.43 -24.11
CA ARG A 256 -30.88 2.18 -24.82
C ARG A 256 -31.38 3.50 -25.37
N GLN A 257 -30.96 3.82 -26.60
CA GLN A 257 -31.43 4.98 -27.34
C GLN A 257 -32.96 4.96 -27.36
N LYS A 258 -33.58 5.89 -26.63
CA LYS A 258 -35.02 6.15 -26.77
C LYS A 258 -35.18 6.89 -28.09
N HIS A 259 -35.68 6.20 -29.12
CA HIS A 259 -36.12 6.87 -30.33
C HIS A 259 -37.22 7.89 -29.99
N PRO A 260 -37.20 9.09 -30.58
CA PRO A 260 -38.22 10.10 -30.35
C PRO A 260 -39.49 9.75 -31.13
N SER A 261 -40.59 9.52 -30.41
CA SER A 261 -41.94 9.41 -30.99
C SER A 261 -42.66 10.76 -30.88
N SER A 262 -43.05 11.32 -32.03
CA SER A 262 -43.74 12.61 -32.20
C SER A 262 -44.47 12.58 -33.56
N PRO A 263 -45.48 13.43 -33.85
CA PRO A 263 -46.71 13.66 -33.08
C PRO A 263 -48.00 13.59 -33.97
N HIS A 264 -49.19 13.75 -33.35
CA HIS A 264 -50.52 13.92 -33.98
C HIS A 264 -51.08 12.66 -34.73
N SER A 265 -52.38 12.54 -35.02
CA SER A 265 -53.46 13.53 -35.12
C SER A 265 -54.86 13.05 -34.65
N HIS A 266 -55.79 13.99 -34.52
CA HIS A 266 -57.22 13.75 -34.29
C HIS A 266 -57.87 12.94 -35.42
N CYS A 267 -58.90 12.15 -35.10
CA CYS A 267 -60.00 11.87 -36.03
C CYS A 267 -61.33 11.75 -35.26
N GLU A 268 -62.24 12.70 -35.49
CA GLU A 268 -63.62 12.60 -35.02
C GLU A 268 -64.44 11.62 -35.86
N LYS A 269 -65.41 10.93 -35.25
CA LYS A 269 -66.63 10.47 -35.93
C LYS A 269 -67.75 10.09 -34.94
N ARG A 270 -68.81 10.91 -34.94
CA ARG A 270 -70.18 10.68 -34.43
C ARG A 270 -71.12 10.76 -35.66
N PRO A 271 -72.46 10.56 -35.58
CA PRO A 271 -73.31 9.92 -34.55
C PRO A 271 -74.41 8.98 -35.13
N ARG A 272 -75.26 8.39 -34.26
CA ARG A 272 -76.73 8.14 -34.40
C ARG A 272 -77.24 7.58 -33.04
N ARG A 273 -78.18 8.21 -32.30
CA ARG A 273 -79.67 8.14 -32.39
C ARG A 273 -80.17 6.70 -32.64
N ARG A 274 -81.10 6.09 -31.90
CA ARG A 274 -82.16 6.50 -30.93
C ARG A 274 -82.11 5.53 -29.71
N GLU A 275 -82.98 5.51 -28.68
CA GLU A 275 -84.29 6.12 -28.38
C GLU A 275 -84.39 6.49 -26.87
N SER A 276 -85.60 6.52 -26.30
CA SER A 276 -85.99 6.92 -24.93
C SER A 276 -86.47 5.74 -24.08
N ARG A 277 -86.39 5.85 -22.74
CA ARG A 277 -87.56 5.71 -21.84
C ARG A 277 -87.22 6.14 -20.42
N SER A 278 -88.05 7.03 -19.88
CA SER A 278 -88.12 7.40 -18.47
C SER A 278 -89.57 7.23 -18.02
N LEU A 279 -89.75 6.54 -16.89
CA LEU A 279 -90.81 6.71 -15.89
C LEU A 279 -90.17 6.39 -14.54
#